data_AF-R7J621-F1
#
_entry.id   AF-R7J621-F1
#
_cell.length_a   1.000
_cell.length_b   1.000
_cell.length_c   1.000
_cell.angle_alpha   90.00
_cell.angle_beta   90.00
_cell.angle_gamma   90.00
#
_symmetry.space_group_name_H-M   'P 1'
#
loop_
_entity.id
_entity.type
_entity.pdbx_description
1 polymer ?
#
loop_
_entity_poly.entity_id
_entity_poly.type
_entity_poly.pdbx_seq_one_letter_code
_entity_poly.pdbx_strand_id
1 'polypeptide(L)'
;MTQKYIASVSFGKDSLAMLLKCLELNYPLDEVVFVDTGMEFQAIYDIETRVKSLLKEKQIKYTRLTFDKPFEYYMFEHIKKNGKKGYSWCGGVCRWGTTKKLQCLNQYCNDAIQYVGIAYDEPHRVKTCKNKAYPLIDFKMTEQDCLEYCYNKGFYWEENSVRLYDILDRVSCWCCSNKNLKELRNYQKFLPQYWQKILKLQSKTDRLMNKAKTYKQWLIIENVCKTDIISKAKGEKC
;
A
#
# COMPACT_ATOMS: atom_id res chain seq x y z
N MET A 1 1.68 9.87 -33.59
CA MET A 1 1.42 10.23 -32.19
C MET A 1 2.71 10.01 -31.41
N THR A 2 3.17 10.99 -30.64
CA THR A 2 4.33 10.81 -29.75
C THR A 2 4.00 9.75 -28.69
N GLN A 3 4.96 8.86 -28.42
CA GLN A 3 4.80 7.83 -27.40
C GLN A 3 4.56 8.49 -26.03
N LYS A 4 3.44 8.17 -25.38
CA LYS A 4 3.12 8.69 -24.05
C LYS A 4 3.80 7.84 -22.98
N TYR A 5 4.32 8.48 -21.93
CA TYR A 5 4.99 7.87 -20.78
C TYR A 5 4.25 8.21 -19.48
N ILE A 6 3.86 7.17 -18.73
CA ILE A 6 3.10 7.31 -17.49
C ILE A 6 3.83 6.59 -16.36
N ALA A 7 4.13 7.29 -15.27
CA ALA A 7 4.64 6.66 -14.06
C ALA A 7 3.51 6.16 -13.17
N SER A 8 3.49 4.86 -12.85
CA SER A 8 2.60 4.31 -11.83
C SER A 8 3.26 4.42 -10.46
N VAL A 9 2.73 5.29 -9.61
CA VAL A 9 3.37 5.67 -8.34
C VAL A 9 2.45 5.36 -7.17
N SER A 10 2.91 4.48 -6.28
CA SER A 10 2.22 4.12 -5.04
C SER A 10 2.65 4.98 -3.84
N PHE A 11 3.65 5.84 -4.05
CA PHE A 11 4.35 6.65 -3.05
C PHE A 11 5.01 5.84 -1.92
N GLY A 12 5.15 4.53 -2.05
CA GLY A 12 6.17 3.76 -1.33
C GLY A 12 7.57 4.04 -1.89
N LYS A 13 8.60 3.62 -1.15
CA LYS A 13 10.02 3.93 -1.39
C LYS A 13 10.45 3.72 -2.83
N ASP A 14 10.16 2.56 -3.42
CA ASP A 14 10.67 2.20 -4.76
C ASP A 14 10.00 3.05 -5.83
N SER A 15 8.67 3.16 -5.80
CA SER A 15 7.93 3.94 -6.79
C SER A 15 8.18 5.45 -6.68
N LEU A 16 8.44 5.96 -5.46
CA LEU A 16 8.80 7.36 -5.26
C LEU A 16 10.23 7.63 -5.75
N ALA A 17 11.20 6.78 -5.40
CA ALA A 17 12.57 6.88 -5.85
C ALA A 17 12.65 6.85 -7.38
N MET A 18 11.93 5.92 -8.01
CA MET A 18 11.79 5.85 -9.47
C MET A 18 11.31 7.18 -10.05
N LEU A 19 10.20 7.73 -9.55
CA LEU A 19 9.67 9.00 -10.02
C LEU A 19 10.70 10.13 -9.87
N LEU A 20 11.25 10.30 -8.67
CA LEU A 20 12.21 11.36 -8.38
C LEU A 20 13.48 11.24 -9.24
N LYS A 21 13.95 10.01 -9.52
CA LYS A 21 15.12 9.78 -10.38
C LYS A 21 14.80 10.05 -11.85
N CYS A 22 13.62 9.66 -12.34
CA CYS A 22 13.16 10.03 -13.68
C CYS A 22 13.09 11.55 -13.85
N LEU A 23 12.60 12.28 -12.84
CA LEU A 23 12.54 13.75 -12.86
C LEU A 23 13.93 14.40 -12.82
N GLU A 24 14.88 13.82 -12.07
CA GLU A 24 16.26 14.30 -12.00
C GLU A 24 17.01 14.12 -13.33
N LEU A 25 16.82 12.97 -13.98
CA LEU A 25 17.48 12.61 -15.23
C LEU A 25 16.73 13.09 -16.49
N ASN A 26 15.65 13.85 -16.32
CA ASN A 26 14.78 14.31 -17.41
C ASN A 26 14.29 13.16 -18.33
N TYR A 27 13.94 12.02 -17.73
CA TYR A 27 13.31 10.92 -18.48
C TYR A 27 11.96 11.38 -19.07
N PRO A 28 11.56 10.87 -20.25
CA PRO A 28 10.25 11.15 -20.82
C PRO A 28 9.16 10.80 -19.82
N LEU A 29 8.34 11.77 -19.44
CA LEU A 29 7.27 11.60 -18.45
C LEU A 29 6.17 12.62 -18.68
N ASP A 30 5.01 12.17 -19.14
CA ASP A 30 3.86 13.02 -19.40
C ASP A 30 2.90 13.09 -18.21
N GLU A 31 2.83 12.00 -17.44
CA GLU A 31 1.81 11.85 -16.41
C GLU A 31 2.26 10.92 -15.27
N VAL A 32 1.84 11.25 -14.04
CA VAL A 32 1.94 10.39 -12.86
C VAL A 32 0.56 9.92 -12.46
N VAL A 33 0.40 8.60 -12.29
CA VAL A 33 -0.86 7.98 -11.88
C VAL A 33 -0.70 7.26 -10.55
N PHE A 34 -1.56 7.60 -9.60
CA PHE A 34 -1.72 6.90 -8.32
C PHE A 34 -3.07 6.19 -8.28
N VAL A 35 -3.10 4.92 -7.84
CA VAL A 35 -4.35 4.21 -7.53
C VAL A 35 -4.57 4.21 -6.03
N ASP A 36 -5.47 5.07 -5.61
CA ASP A 36 -5.92 5.24 -4.23
C ASP A 36 -6.95 4.17 -3.89
N THR A 37 -6.67 3.39 -2.83
CA THR A 37 -7.61 2.38 -2.33
C THR A 37 -8.40 2.83 -1.12
N GLY A 38 -8.03 3.96 -0.53
CA GLY A 38 -8.49 4.37 0.80
C GLY A 38 -7.83 3.59 1.95
N MET A 39 -6.92 2.66 1.67
CA MET A 39 -6.28 1.79 2.67
C MET A 39 -4.78 2.07 2.83
N GLU A 40 -4.30 3.17 2.27
CA GLU A 40 -2.94 3.65 2.41
C GLU A 40 -2.70 4.30 3.78
N PHE A 41 -1.45 4.28 4.27
CA PHE A 41 -1.08 5.07 5.46
C PHE A 41 -1.25 6.57 5.19
N GLN A 42 -1.49 7.37 6.23
CA GLN A 42 -1.55 8.83 6.10
C GLN A 42 -0.26 9.40 5.51
N ALA A 43 0.89 8.86 5.91
CA ALA A 43 2.20 9.20 5.35
C ALA A 43 2.26 9.09 3.81
N ILE A 44 1.50 8.16 3.19
CA ILE A 44 1.45 8.03 1.73
C ILE A 44 0.73 9.22 1.09
N TYR A 45 -0.36 9.68 1.69
CA TYR A 45 -1.11 10.85 1.23
C TYR A 45 -0.36 12.16 1.47
N ASP A 46 0.45 12.24 2.52
CA ASP A 46 1.30 13.40 2.79
C ASP A 46 2.41 13.52 1.74
N ILE A 47 3.06 12.39 1.41
CA ILE A 47 4.04 12.30 0.32
C ILE A 47 3.40 12.65 -1.02
N GLU A 48 2.22 12.09 -1.32
CA GLU A 48 1.47 12.43 -2.52
C GLU A 48 1.26 13.95 -2.63
N THR A 49 0.83 14.59 -1.55
CA THR A 49 0.55 16.04 -1.54
C THR A 49 1.80 16.84 -1.90
N ARG A 50 2.96 16.50 -1.32
CA ARG A 50 4.23 17.15 -1.66
C ARG A 50 4.65 16.89 -3.12
N VAL A 51 4.51 15.66 -3.59
CA VAL A 51 4.87 15.31 -4.99
C VAL A 51 3.96 16.02 -5.98
N LYS A 52 2.66 16.16 -5.70
CA LYS A 52 1.72 16.89 -6.56
C LYS A 52 2.16 18.34 -6.80
N SER A 53 2.68 19.02 -5.78
CA SER A 53 3.25 20.36 -5.91
C SER A 53 4.46 20.37 -6.85
N LEU A 54 5.39 19.42 -6.67
CA LEU A 54 6.57 19.27 -7.53
C LEU A 54 6.19 18.99 -9.00
N LEU A 55 5.19 18.14 -9.24
CA LEU A 55 4.73 17.83 -10.60
C LEU A 55 4.08 19.04 -11.27
N LYS A 56 3.34 19.85 -10.51
CA LYS A 56 2.73 21.09 -11.01
C LYS A 56 3.79 22.09 -11.50
N GLU A 57 4.87 22.27 -10.75
CA GLU A 57 6.00 23.14 -11.13
C GLU A 57 6.66 22.67 -12.43
N LYS A 58 6.73 21.35 -12.64
CA LYS A 58 7.28 20.72 -13.85
C LYS A 58 6.27 20.56 -14.98
N GLN A 59 5.03 21.03 -14.81
CA GLN A 59 3.94 20.88 -15.78
C GLN A 59 3.64 19.42 -16.16
N ILE A 60 3.87 18.48 -15.24
CA ILE A 60 3.56 17.05 -15.42
C ILE A 60 2.17 16.77 -14.87
N LYS A 61 1.34 16.10 -15.65
CA LYS A 61 -0.03 15.78 -15.25
C LYS A 61 -0.03 14.81 -14.07
N TYR A 62 -0.93 15.04 -13.11
CA TYR A 62 -1.19 14.10 -12.02
C TYR A 62 -2.63 13.59 -12.08
N THR A 63 -2.80 12.27 -11.96
CA THR A 63 -4.12 11.62 -11.92
C THR A 63 -4.21 10.67 -10.73
N ARG A 64 -5.24 10.86 -9.91
CA ARG A 64 -5.64 9.91 -8.86
C ARG A 64 -6.80 9.07 -9.37
N LEU A 65 -6.58 7.77 -9.48
CA LEU A 65 -7.61 6.78 -9.80
C LEU A 65 -8.12 6.14 -8.51
N THR A 66 -9.40 5.78 -8.49
CA THR A 66 -10.03 5.03 -7.40
C THR A 66 -10.68 3.76 -7.95
N PHE A 67 -11.00 2.84 -7.05
CA PHE A 67 -11.86 1.73 -7.40
C PHE A 67 -13.31 2.22 -7.63
N ASP A 68 -14.07 1.48 -8.41
CA ASP A 68 -15.50 1.73 -8.67
C ASP A 68 -16.38 1.53 -7.41
N LYS A 69 -15.87 0.83 -6.40
CA LYS A 69 -16.48 0.69 -5.07
C LYS A 69 -15.39 0.77 -3.99
N PRO A 70 -15.73 1.15 -2.74
CA PRO A 70 -14.78 1.18 -1.63
C PRO A 70 -14.09 -0.17 -1.41
N PHE A 71 -12.88 -0.16 -0.85
CA PHE A 71 -12.12 -1.38 -0.57
C PHE A 71 -12.90 -2.36 0.31
N GLU A 72 -13.61 -1.85 1.32
CA GLU A 72 -14.43 -2.64 2.25
C GLU A 72 -15.60 -3.33 1.56
N TYR A 73 -16.18 -2.75 0.50
CA TYR A 73 -17.21 -3.42 -0.30
C TYR A 73 -16.64 -4.70 -0.91
N TYR A 74 -15.45 -4.65 -1.50
CA TYR A 74 -14.78 -5.84 -2.03
C TYR A 74 -14.40 -6.83 -0.94
N MET A 75 -13.95 -6.32 0.21
CA MET A 75 -13.55 -7.15 1.32
C MET A 75 -14.73 -7.93 1.94
N PHE A 76 -15.90 -7.32 2.07
CA PHE A 76 -17.00 -7.86 2.89
C PHE A 76 -18.34 -8.07 2.18
N GLU A 77 -18.60 -7.40 1.05
CA GLU A 77 -19.93 -7.35 0.44
C GLU A 77 -20.01 -7.97 -0.94
N HIS A 78 -18.94 -7.88 -1.72
CA HIS A 78 -18.90 -8.39 -3.09
C HIS A 78 -19.25 -9.87 -3.18
N ILE A 79 -20.22 -10.22 -4.04
CA ILE A 79 -20.59 -11.61 -4.31
C ILE A 79 -19.66 -12.18 -5.37
N LYS A 80 -18.83 -13.16 -4.98
CA LYS A 80 -17.93 -13.86 -5.88
C LYS A 80 -18.73 -14.78 -6.80
N LYS A 81 -18.09 -15.20 -7.91
CA LYS A 81 -18.69 -16.15 -8.87
C LYS A 81 -19.21 -17.46 -8.25
N ASN A 82 -18.63 -17.89 -7.13
CA ASN A 82 -19.06 -19.09 -6.40
C ASN A 82 -20.13 -18.82 -5.33
N GLY A 83 -20.82 -17.69 -5.40
CA GLY A 83 -21.88 -17.28 -4.46
C GLY A 83 -21.39 -16.80 -3.09
N LYS A 84 -20.12 -17.00 -2.74
CA LYS A 84 -19.59 -16.56 -1.45
C LYS A 84 -19.43 -15.04 -1.42
N LYS A 85 -19.80 -14.43 -0.28
CA LYS A 85 -19.69 -12.99 -0.03
C LYS A 85 -18.28 -12.59 0.44
N GLY A 86 -17.77 -11.47 -0.04
CA GLY A 86 -16.49 -10.84 0.34
C GLY A 86 -15.24 -11.61 -0.10
N TYR A 87 -14.18 -10.88 -0.43
CA TYR A 87 -12.85 -11.48 -0.65
C TYR A 87 -12.05 -11.69 0.66
N SER A 88 -12.47 -11.09 1.77
CA SER A 88 -11.69 -11.02 3.01
C SER A 88 -10.31 -10.37 2.76
N TRP A 89 -9.34 -10.62 3.63
CA TRP A 89 -8.01 -10.00 3.59
C TRP A 89 -7.31 -10.09 2.23
N CYS A 90 -6.86 -8.95 1.73
CA CYS A 90 -5.98 -8.90 0.56
C CYS A 90 -4.55 -9.27 0.97
N GLY A 91 -3.90 -10.17 0.21
CA GLY A 91 -2.52 -10.61 0.42
C GLY A 91 -2.38 -12.14 0.45
N GLY A 92 -1.14 -12.59 0.56
CA GLY A 92 -0.74 -13.98 0.40
C GLY A 92 -1.12 -14.49 -0.99
N VAL A 93 -1.87 -15.59 -1.00
CA VAL A 93 -2.41 -16.25 -2.20
C VAL A 93 -3.61 -15.53 -2.81
N CYS A 94 -4.25 -14.59 -2.09
CA CYS A 94 -5.43 -13.87 -2.56
C CYS A 94 -5.15 -12.36 -2.61
N ARG A 95 -4.46 -11.92 -3.67
CA ARG A 95 -4.05 -10.51 -3.89
C ARG A 95 -5.08 -9.72 -4.70
N TRP A 96 -6.36 -9.84 -4.35
CA TRP A 96 -7.47 -9.23 -5.11
C TRP A 96 -7.33 -7.71 -5.25
N GLY A 97 -6.82 -7.01 -4.24
CA GLY A 97 -6.58 -5.57 -4.31
C GLY A 97 -5.48 -5.21 -5.31
N THR A 98 -4.40 -6.00 -5.38
CA THR A 98 -3.36 -5.85 -6.41
C THR A 98 -3.95 -6.08 -7.81
N THR A 99 -4.75 -7.12 -7.98
CA THR A 99 -5.43 -7.39 -9.26
C THR A 99 -6.28 -6.20 -9.68
N LYS A 100 -7.06 -5.64 -8.75
CA LYS A 100 -7.93 -4.50 -9.05
C LYS A 100 -7.15 -3.22 -9.35
N LYS A 101 -6.06 -2.94 -8.63
CA LYS A 101 -5.13 -1.84 -8.98
C LYS A 101 -4.60 -1.97 -10.41
N LEU A 102 -4.16 -3.18 -10.78
CA LEU A 102 -3.65 -3.44 -12.13
C LEU A 102 -4.73 -3.29 -13.19
N GLN A 103 -5.97 -3.68 -12.92
CA GLN A 103 -7.09 -3.47 -13.84
C GLN A 103 -7.33 -1.97 -14.09
N CYS A 104 -7.42 -1.15 -13.03
CA CYS A 104 -7.58 0.30 -13.15
C CYS A 104 -6.42 0.93 -13.94
N LEU A 105 -5.17 0.54 -13.62
CA LEU A 105 -3.98 1.06 -14.29
C LEU A 105 -3.93 0.68 -15.76
N ASN A 106 -4.14 -0.60 -16.10
CA ASN A 106 -4.05 -1.07 -17.46
C ASN A 106 -5.15 -0.46 -18.34
N GLN A 107 -6.37 -0.32 -17.81
CA GLN A 107 -7.47 0.34 -18.52
C GLN A 107 -7.15 1.82 -18.79
N TYR A 108 -6.51 2.50 -17.84
CA TYR A 108 -6.15 3.92 -17.99
C TYR A 108 -4.94 4.15 -18.90
N CYS A 109 -3.92 3.29 -18.78
CA CYS A 109 -2.62 3.49 -19.42
C CYS A 109 -2.51 2.85 -20.80
N ASN A 110 -3.55 2.15 -21.30
CA ASN A 110 -3.58 1.31 -22.50
C ASN A 110 -2.33 1.36 -23.43
N ASP A 111 -2.18 2.45 -24.19
CA ASP A 111 -1.15 2.61 -25.23
C ASP A 111 0.12 3.35 -24.77
N ALA A 112 0.19 3.75 -23.50
CA ALA A 112 1.34 4.43 -22.91
C ALA A 112 2.39 3.45 -22.38
N ILE A 113 3.66 3.86 -22.39
CA ILE A 113 4.72 3.16 -21.66
C ILE A 113 4.55 3.45 -20.18
N GLN A 114 4.32 2.40 -19.40
CA GLN A 114 4.14 2.48 -17.95
C GLN A 114 5.48 2.26 -17.24
N TYR A 115 5.97 3.27 -16.52
CA TYR A 115 7.05 3.08 -15.56
C TYR A 115 6.53 2.42 -14.29
N VAL A 116 7.16 1.32 -13.90
CA VAL A 116 6.82 0.55 -12.71
C VAL A 116 8.02 0.48 -11.77
N GLY A 117 7.83 0.88 -10.51
CA GLY A 117 8.88 0.84 -9.49
C GLY A 117 9.15 -0.58 -8.99
N ILE A 118 9.94 -1.34 -9.75
CA ILE A 118 10.51 -2.62 -9.33
C ILE A 118 12.01 -2.43 -9.20
N ALA A 119 12.55 -2.67 -8.01
CA ALA A 119 13.96 -2.48 -7.71
C ALA A 119 14.86 -3.50 -8.44
N TYR A 120 16.13 -3.15 -8.60
CA TYR A 120 17.15 -3.93 -9.32
C TYR A 120 17.34 -5.34 -8.76
N ASP A 121 17.21 -5.51 -7.45
CA ASP A 121 17.31 -6.75 -6.70
C ASP A 121 16.01 -7.58 -6.66
N GLU A 122 14.96 -7.15 -7.39
CA GLU A 122 13.70 -7.88 -7.55
C GLU A 122 13.40 -8.36 -8.99
N PRO A 123 14.37 -8.92 -9.75
CA PRO A 123 14.19 -9.24 -11.18
C PRO A 123 13.07 -10.26 -11.43
N HIS A 124 12.79 -11.14 -10.47
CA HIS A 124 11.71 -12.11 -10.52
C HIS A 124 10.30 -11.47 -10.60
N ARG A 125 10.16 -10.17 -10.29
CA ARG A 125 8.90 -9.42 -10.38
C ARG A 125 8.70 -8.75 -11.75
N VAL A 126 9.76 -8.66 -12.56
CA VAL A 126 9.71 -8.07 -13.90
C VAL A 126 8.86 -8.96 -14.81
N LYS A 127 8.01 -8.34 -15.62
CA LYS A 127 7.19 -9.02 -16.61
C LYS A 127 7.54 -8.52 -18.00
N THR A 128 7.73 -9.44 -18.94
CA THR A 128 7.86 -9.13 -20.36
C THR A 128 6.51 -8.60 -20.87
N CYS A 129 6.41 -7.29 -21.06
CA CYS A 129 5.20 -6.60 -21.52
C CYS A 129 5.63 -5.45 -22.44
N LYS A 130 4.95 -5.27 -23.59
CA LYS A 130 5.34 -4.25 -24.58
C LYS A 130 5.21 -2.81 -24.07
N ASN A 131 4.32 -2.58 -23.11
CA ASN A 131 3.99 -1.25 -22.58
C ASN A 131 4.46 -1.03 -21.14
N LYS A 132 5.45 -1.79 -20.66
CA LYS A 132 6.03 -1.60 -19.32
C LYS A 132 7.52 -1.41 -19.40
N ALA A 133 8.01 -0.43 -18.66
CA ALA A 133 9.42 -0.19 -18.44
C ALA A 133 9.71 -0.15 -16.93
N TYR A 134 10.94 -0.49 -16.58
CA TYR A 134 11.37 -0.67 -15.19
C TYR A 134 12.61 0.18 -14.93
N PRO A 135 12.49 1.52 -14.84
CA PRO A 135 13.64 2.42 -14.81
C PRO A 135 14.64 2.13 -13.69
N LEU A 136 14.20 1.67 -12.52
CA LEU A 136 15.10 1.31 -11.41
C LEU A 136 16.06 0.16 -11.77
N ILE A 137 15.69 -0.72 -12.69
CA ILE A 137 16.59 -1.76 -13.22
C ILE A 137 17.71 -1.10 -14.03
N ASP A 138 17.36 -0.15 -14.91
CA ASP A 138 18.29 0.61 -15.73
C ASP A 138 19.23 1.47 -14.86
N PHE A 139 18.68 2.05 -13.79
CA PHE A 139 19.43 2.83 -12.79
C PHE A 139 20.26 1.97 -11.83
N LYS A 140 20.08 0.64 -11.85
CA LYS A 140 20.69 -0.32 -10.92
C LYS A 140 20.45 0.02 -9.44
N MET A 141 19.24 0.48 -9.11
CA MET A 141 18.86 0.84 -7.73
C MET A 141 18.14 -0.31 -7.02
N THR A 142 18.71 -0.78 -5.92
CA THR A 142 18.09 -1.78 -5.02
C THR A 142 16.96 -1.16 -4.17
N GLU A 143 16.19 -1.98 -3.46
CA GLU A 143 15.18 -1.49 -2.50
C GLU A 143 15.81 -0.56 -1.43
N GLN A 144 17.04 -0.86 -1.01
CA GLN A 144 17.79 -0.06 -0.05
C GLN A 144 18.21 1.29 -0.64
N ASP A 145 18.77 1.28 -1.86
CA ASP A 145 19.14 2.52 -2.57
C ASP A 145 17.92 3.43 -2.77
N CYS A 146 16.76 2.85 -3.07
CA CYS A 146 15.51 3.60 -3.21
C CYS A 146 15.11 4.31 -1.91
N LEU A 147 15.22 3.63 -0.77
CA LEU A 147 14.90 4.22 0.53
C LEU A 147 15.86 5.37 0.87
N GLU A 148 17.16 5.13 0.76
CA GLU A 148 18.20 6.11 1.05
C GLU A 148 18.09 7.33 0.13
N TYR A 149 17.83 7.10 -1.16
CA TYR A 149 17.61 8.17 -2.12
C TYR A 149 16.41 9.04 -1.73
N CYS A 150 15.29 8.45 -1.30
CA CYS A 150 14.15 9.22 -0.81
C CYS A 150 14.49 10.04 0.45
N TYR A 151 15.22 9.47 1.42
CA TYR A 151 15.66 10.20 2.61
C TYR A 151 16.60 11.36 2.27
N ASN A 152 17.55 11.17 1.36
CA ASN A 152 18.45 12.22 0.91
C ASN A 152 17.71 13.37 0.20
N LYS A 153 16.55 13.10 -0.41
CA LYS A 153 15.65 14.13 -0.97
C LYS A 153 14.66 14.69 0.07
N GLY A 154 14.82 14.32 1.34
CA GLY A 154 14.03 14.78 2.47
C GLY A 154 12.62 14.19 2.54
N PHE A 155 12.35 13.04 1.89
CA PHE A 155 11.06 12.36 1.97
C PHE A 155 11.08 11.31 3.07
N TYR A 156 10.22 11.48 4.07
CA TYR A 156 10.09 10.58 5.22
C TYR A 156 8.64 10.12 5.35
N TRP A 157 8.44 8.86 5.72
CA TRP A 157 7.10 8.30 5.97
C TRP A 157 6.88 8.25 7.46
N GLU A 158 6.17 9.21 8.03
CA GLU A 158 6.05 9.37 9.48
C GLU A 158 4.60 9.24 9.95
N GLU A 159 4.40 8.49 11.04
CA GLU A 159 3.12 8.35 11.73
C GLU A 159 3.40 8.32 13.23
N ASN A 160 2.64 9.07 14.03
CA ASN A 160 2.85 9.16 15.49
C ASN A 160 4.32 9.42 15.89
N SER A 161 5.02 10.29 15.18
CA SER A 161 6.45 10.60 15.41
C SER A 161 7.40 9.41 15.22
N VAL A 162 6.98 8.37 14.48
CA VAL A 162 7.82 7.23 14.11
C VAL A 162 7.94 7.16 12.59
N ARG A 163 9.16 6.99 12.10
CA ARG A 163 9.39 6.69 10.69
C ARG A 163 8.99 5.25 10.39
N LEU A 164 8.03 5.07 9.50
CA LEU A 164 7.41 3.78 9.23
C LEU A 164 8.40 2.73 8.75
N TYR A 165 9.40 3.09 7.93
CA TYR A 165 10.41 2.12 7.47
C TYR A 165 11.41 1.69 8.55
N ASP A 166 11.51 2.40 9.69
CA ASP A 166 12.33 1.95 10.83
C ASP A 166 11.68 0.75 11.55
N ILE A 167 10.37 0.60 11.41
CA ILE A 167 9.57 -0.42 12.12
C ILE A 167 8.80 -1.36 11.19
N LEU A 168 8.65 -1.04 9.91
CA LEU A 168 7.89 -1.82 8.94
C LEU A 168 8.67 -2.06 7.65
N ASP A 169 8.54 -3.27 7.11
CA ASP A 169 9.11 -3.62 5.81
C ASP A 169 8.17 -3.16 4.66
N ARG A 170 6.87 -3.00 4.94
CA ARG A 170 5.83 -2.69 3.93
C ARG A 170 5.02 -1.45 4.27
N VAL A 171 5.39 -0.33 3.66
CA VAL A 171 4.75 0.98 3.84
C VAL A 171 4.01 1.39 2.57
N SER A 172 2.82 0.84 2.38
CA SER A 172 1.84 1.29 1.38
C SER A 172 0.44 1.18 1.96
N CYS A 173 -0.20 0.01 1.88
CA CYS A 173 -1.46 -0.23 2.56
C CYS A 173 -1.29 -0.78 3.98
N TRP A 174 -2.02 -0.20 4.94
CA TRP A 174 -1.89 -0.54 6.35
C TRP A 174 -2.53 -1.90 6.69
N CYS A 175 -3.47 -2.40 5.87
CA CYS A 175 -4.26 -3.61 6.12
C CYS A 175 -3.83 -4.85 5.30
N CYS A 176 -2.62 -4.88 4.74
CA CYS A 176 -2.15 -5.99 3.91
C CYS A 176 -1.89 -7.27 4.73
N SER A 177 -2.46 -8.41 4.34
CA SER A 177 -2.16 -9.70 4.99
C SER A 177 -0.76 -10.27 4.71
N ASN A 178 0.05 -9.60 3.88
CA ASN A 178 1.48 -9.91 3.77
C ASN A 178 2.31 -9.41 4.95
N LYS A 179 1.70 -8.67 5.89
CA LYS A 179 2.40 -8.17 7.07
C LYS A 179 2.82 -9.31 7.98
N ASN A 180 4.09 -9.29 8.36
CA ASN A 180 4.66 -10.32 9.23
C ASN A 180 4.33 -10.05 10.71
N LEU A 181 4.65 -11.00 11.60
CA LEU A 181 4.37 -10.85 13.03
C LEU A 181 5.14 -9.70 13.68
N LYS A 182 6.36 -9.40 13.22
CA LYS A 182 7.17 -8.29 13.74
C LYS A 182 6.46 -6.96 13.44
N GLU A 183 6.01 -6.76 12.20
CA GLU A 183 5.23 -5.58 11.81
C GLU A 183 3.93 -5.45 12.63
N LEU A 184 3.20 -6.56 12.84
CA LEU A 184 1.96 -6.52 13.63
C LEU A 184 2.20 -6.23 15.12
N ARG A 185 3.32 -6.68 15.71
CA ARG A 185 3.75 -6.24 17.06
C ARG A 185 4.05 -4.75 17.09
N ASN A 186 4.77 -4.26 16.07
CA ASN A 186 5.08 -2.85 15.96
C ASN A 186 3.82 -1.99 15.79
N TYR A 187 2.76 -2.53 15.17
CA TYR A 187 1.46 -1.86 15.15
C TYR A 187 0.87 -1.69 16.55
N GLN A 188 0.88 -2.73 17.38
CA GLN A 188 0.38 -2.63 18.76
C GLN A 188 1.16 -1.59 19.56
N LYS A 189 2.49 -1.55 19.39
CA LYS A 189 3.38 -0.70 20.18
C LYS A 189 3.43 0.76 19.72
N PHE A 190 3.55 0.98 18.41
CA PHE A 190 3.88 2.30 17.84
C PHE A 190 2.73 2.90 17.02
N LEU A 191 1.84 2.07 16.49
CA LEU A 191 0.75 2.47 15.59
C LEU A 191 -0.62 1.96 16.08
N PRO A 192 -1.00 2.19 17.35
CA PRO A 192 -2.17 1.58 17.96
C PRO A 192 -3.48 1.93 17.22
N GLN A 193 -3.57 3.10 16.58
CA GLN A 193 -4.70 3.48 15.74
C GLN A 193 -4.89 2.55 14.54
N TYR A 194 -3.80 2.12 13.89
CA TYR A 194 -3.86 1.18 12.79
C TYR A 194 -4.09 -0.25 13.29
N TRP A 195 -3.57 -0.60 14.47
CA TRP A 195 -3.92 -1.87 15.13
C TRP A 195 -5.43 -1.98 15.39
N GLN A 196 -6.07 -0.94 15.94
CA GLN A 196 -7.51 -0.94 16.17
C GLN A 196 -8.31 -1.01 14.86
N LYS A 197 -7.86 -0.36 13.78
CA LYS A 197 -8.46 -0.52 12.44
C LYS A 197 -8.37 -1.98 11.96
N ILE A 198 -7.23 -2.65 12.14
CA ILE A 198 -7.07 -4.08 11.82
C ILE A 198 -8.05 -4.93 12.62
N LEU A 199 -8.17 -4.71 13.94
CA LEU A 199 -9.12 -5.46 14.78
C LEU A 199 -10.57 -5.29 14.30
N LYS A 200 -10.95 -4.06 13.92
CA LYS A 200 -12.29 -3.75 13.36
C LYS A 200 -12.55 -4.47 12.03
N LEU A 201 -11.54 -4.62 11.18
CA LEU A 201 -11.67 -5.40 9.95
C LEU A 201 -11.72 -6.91 10.25
N GLN A 202 -10.90 -7.38 11.20
CA GLN A 202 -10.84 -8.78 11.61
C GLN A 202 -12.16 -9.26 12.20
N SER A 203 -12.89 -8.43 12.94
CA SER A 203 -14.20 -8.77 13.50
C SER A 203 -15.31 -8.97 12.45
N LYS A 204 -15.05 -8.61 11.19
CA LYS A 204 -16.00 -8.74 10.08
C LYS A 204 -15.71 -9.93 9.16
N THR A 205 -14.68 -10.74 9.46
CA THR A 205 -14.31 -11.88 8.62
C THR A 205 -13.63 -12.98 9.42
N ASP A 206 -13.99 -14.23 9.14
CA ASP A 206 -13.45 -15.39 9.87
C ASP A 206 -12.00 -15.71 9.50
N ARG A 207 -11.59 -15.38 8.27
CA ARG A 207 -10.21 -15.58 7.84
C ARG A 207 -9.32 -14.61 8.62
N LEU A 208 -8.27 -15.16 9.22
CA LEU A 208 -7.27 -14.37 9.93
C LEU A 208 -6.37 -13.62 8.96
N MET A 209 -6.02 -12.38 9.32
CA MET A 209 -5.02 -11.58 8.60
C MET A 209 -3.68 -12.31 8.55
N ASN A 210 -3.26 -12.87 9.68
CA ASN A 210 -2.04 -13.68 9.81
C ASN A 210 -2.38 -15.03 10.47
N LYS A 211 -1.81 -16.13 9.97
CA LYS A 211 -2.15 -17.48 10.43
C LYS A 211 -1.39 -17.92 11.69
N ALA A 212 -0.38 -17.17 12.11
CA ALA A 212 0.45 -17.52 13.25
C ALA A 212 -0.36 -17.71 14.54
N LYS A 213 0.02 -18.69 15.36
CA LYS A 213 -0.61 -18.97 16.65
C LYS A 213 -0.61 -17.74 17.56
N THR A 214 0.51 -17.00 17.59
CA THR A 214 0.66 -15.78 18.38
C THR A 214 -0.35 -14.70 17.99
N TYR A 215 -0.63 -14.52 16.69
CA TYR A 215 -1.64 -13.56 16.25
C TYR A 215 -3.04 -13.94 16.75
N LYS A 216 -3.39 -15.23 16.71
CA LYS A 216 -4.66 -15.73 17.28
C LYS A 216 -4.77 -15.43 18.77
N GLN A 217 -3.68 -15.65 19.52
CA GLN A 217 -3.65 -15.37 20.96
C GLN A 217 -3.89 -13.88 21.24
N TRP A 218 -3.29 -12.97 20.47
CA TRP A 218 -3.57 -11.53 20.62
C TRP A 218 -5.05 -11.21 20.41
N LEU A 219 -5.68 -11.77 19.37
CA LEU A 219 -7.12 -11.54 19.14
C LEU A 219 -7.99 -12.03 20.31
N ILE A 220 -7.64 -13.15 20.92
CA ILE A 220 -8.36 -13.68 22.09
C ILE A 220 -8.21 -12.70 23.27
N ILE A 221 -6.98 -12.28 23.58
CA ILE A 221 -6.70 -11.35 24.68
C ILE A 221 -7.46 -10.02 24.47
N GLU A 222 -7.41 -9.47 23.26
CA GLU A 222 -8.11 -8.22 22.91
C GLU A 222 -9.64 -8.35 23.07
N ASN A 223 -10.20 -9.51 22.71
CA ASN A 223 -11.63 -9.75 22.88
C ASN A 223 -12.03 -9.92 24.35
N VAL A 224 -11.21 -10.63 25.16
CA VAL A 224 -11.43 -10.78 26.62
C VAL A 224 -11.36 -9.42 27.31
N CYS A 225 -10.36 -8.60 27.01
CA CYS A 225 -10.27 -7.25 27.58
C CYS A 225 -11.49 -6.40 27.23
N LYS A 226 -12.06 -6.54 26.02
CA LYS A 226 -13.29 -5.82 25.64
C LYS A 226 -14.51 -6.30 26.42
N THR A 227 -14.68 -7.61 26.63
CA THR A 227 -15.80 -8.13 27.43
C THR A 227 -15.68 -7.72 28.90
N ASP A 228 -14.46 -7.67 29.43
CA ASP A 228 -14.20 -7.25 30.82
C ASP A 228 -14.42 -5.75 31.04
N ILE A 229 -14.10 -4.91 30.05
CA ILE A 229 -14.40 -3.47 30.10
C ILE A 229 -15.92 -3.24 30.03
N ILE A 230 -16.63 -3.96 29.16
CA ILE A 230 -18.09 -3.81 29.01
C ILE A 230 -18.82 -4.30 30.26
N SER A 231 -18.43 -5.43 30.85
CA SER A 231 -19.04 -5.95 32.09
C SER A 231 -18.80 -5.01 33.27
N LYS A 232 -17.56 -4.51 33.45
CA LYS A 232 -17.24 -3.50 34.47
C LYS A 232 -18.00 -2.18 34.26
N ALA A 233 -18.14 -1.72 33.02
CA ALA A 233 -18.90 -0.52 32.69
C ALA A 233 -20.41 -0.69 32.92
N LYS A 234 -20.94 -1.92 32.88
CA LYS A 234 -22.34 -2.25 33.17
C LYS A 234 -22.62 -2.56 34.65
N GLY A 235 -21.59 -2.53 35.51
CA GLY A 235 -21.75 -2.78 36.95
C GLY A 235 -22.06 -4.25 37.32
N GLU A 236 -21.88 -5.19 36.39
CA GLU A 236 -22.05 -6.61 36.67
C GLU A 236 -20.81 -7.12 37.44
N LYS A 237 -20.92 -7.21 38.77
CA LYS A 237 -19.95 -7.94 39.61
C LYS A 237 -20.22 -9.43 39.47
N CYS A 238 -19.16 -10.19 39.21
CA CYS A 238 -19.15 -11.65 39.32
C CYS A 238 -19.42 -12.09 40.77
#